data_AF-A0A9P0N9I0-F1
#
_entry.id   AF-A0A9P0N9I0-F1
#
_cell.length_a   1.000
_cell.length_b   1.000
_cell.length_c   1.000
_cell.angle_alpha   90.00
_cell.angle_beta   90.00
_cell.angle_gamma   90.00
#
_symmetry.space_group_name_H-M   'P 1'
#
loop_
_entity.id
_entity.type
_entity.pdbx_description
1 polymer ?
#
loop_
_entity_poly.entity_id
_entity_poly.type
_entity_poly.pdbx_seq_one_letter_code
_entity_poly.pdbx_strand_id
1 'polypeptide(L)'
;MKNLTTITWAHAVNNKTYLQASLASSICMLEADIVIGTVIGKEGPAIPIMAHPPATSSDLSLAEFLETVSQHNLKESNPSSKKGVKLDFKSIEAYEESQELIGRYQAQGLPIWLNADILPGPVDATTKPVDPVKFLKLGSKHACAVLSVGWTTNYGGNITEGEYTSEQIGTMLRMINENHINQTVTFPVRAGLAANSQPVLLDLLRETSSLNSTMTVWSSEGDHVEVDRLRALILTVGLERTYLDVPQELAGKLHLPPPDAKAKN
;
A
#
# COMPACT_ATOMS: atom_id res chain seq x y z
N MET A 1 15.98 -3.13 17.21
CA MET A 1 14.86 -2.24 16.80
C MET A 1 14.07 -2.97 15.73
N LYS A 2 12.76 -2.71 15.60
CA LYS A 2 11.96 -3.30 14.51
C LYS A 2 12.48 -2.72 13.20
N ASN A 3 12.77 -3.54 12.20
CA ASN A 3 13.15 -3.07 10.86
C ASN A 3 11.99 -3.39 9.90
N LEU A 4 11.20 -2.38 9.53
CA LEU A 4 10.06 -2.54 8.63
C LEU A 4 10.46 -2.68 7.16
N THR A 5 11.68 -2.29 6.79
CA THR A 5 12.18 -2.43 5.41
C THR A 5 12.48 -3.88 5.03
N THR A 6 12.39 -4.82 5.98
CA THR A 6 12.54 -6.27 5.72
C THR A 6 11.22 -6.96 5.42
N ILE A 7 10.09 -6.26 5.58
CA ILE A 7 8.79 -6.79 5.17
C ILE A 7 8.78 -6.83 3.64
N THR A 8 8.50 -8.00 3.10
CA THR A 8 8.52 -8.27 1.65
C THR A 8 7.11 -8.33 1.09
N TRP A 9 6.99 -7.97 -0.18
CA TRP A 9 5.72 -7.74 -0.87
C TRP A 9 5.66 -8.56 -2.15
N ALA A 10 4.50 -9.17 -2.41
CA ALA A 10 4.10 -9.59 -3.74
C ALA A 10 3.18 -8.49 -4.28
N HIS A 11 3.60 -7.82 -5.35
CA HIS A 11 2.85 -6.73 -5.98
C HIS A 11 1.94 -7.27 -7.08
N ALA A 12 0.73 -6.70 -7.22
CA ALA A 12 -0.26 -7.03 -8.24
C ALA A 12 -0.65 -8.52 -8.27
N VAL A 13 -1.00 -9.10 -7.11
CA VAL A 13 -1.45 -10.50 -6.96
C VAL A 13 -2.90 -10.66 -7.48
N ASN A 14 -3.06 -10.43 -8.79
CA ASN A 14 -4.35 -10.24 -9.43
C ASN A 14 -4.93 -11.51 -10.10
N ASN A 15 -4.32 -12.67 -9.92
CA ASN A 15 -4.80 -13.93 -10.49
C ASN A 15 -4.49 -15.12 -9.59
N LYS A 16 -5.22 -16.23 -9.79
CA LYS A 16 -5.08 -17.44 -8.95
C LYS A 16 -3.69 -18.02 -8.97
N THR A 17 -3.07 -18.11 -10.14
CA THR A 17 -1.76 -18.73 -10.29
C THR A 17 -0.71 -18.00 -9.46
N TYR A 18 -0.71 -16.67 -9.53
CA TYR A 18 0.23 -15.85 -8.80
C TYR A 18 -0.08 -15.78 -7.30
N LEU A 19 -1.37 -15.81 -6.92
CA LEU A 19 -1.77 -15.97 -5.51
C LEU A 19 -1.17 -17.25 -4.91
N GLN A 20 -1.33 -18.39 -5.57
CA GLN A 20 -0.78 -19.66 -5.07
C GLN A 20 0.74 -19.63 -4.96
N ALA A 21 1.44 -19.09 -5.97
CA ALA A 21 2.89 -18.94 -5.93
C ALA A 21 3.35 -18.03 -4.76
N SER A 22 2.64 -16.93 -4.52
CA SER A 22 2.97 -15.99 -3.45
C SER A 22 2.71 -16.56 -2.05
N LEU A 23 1.63 -17.34 -1.88
CA LEU A 23 1.32 -18.05 -0.63
C LEU A 23 2.41 -19.07 -0.28
N ALA A 24 2.94 -19.79 -1.27
CA ALA A 24 4.01 -20.77 -1.10
C ALA A 24 5.41 -20.17 -0.86
N SER A 25 5.56 -18.85 -1.03
CA SER A 25 6.84 -18.15 -0.85
C SER A 25 7.07 -17.67 0.59
N SER A 26 8.23 -17.06 0.85
CA SER A 26 8.53 -16.37 2.12
C SER A 26 8.01 -14.92 2.20
N ILE A 27 7.25 -14.46 1.20
CA ILE A 27 6.72 -13.09 1.15
C ILE A 27 5.81 -12.80 2.34
N CYS A 28 5.85 -11.59 2.91
CA CYS A 28 5.04 -11.24 4.07
C CYS A 28 3.65 -10.69 3.69
N MET A 29 3.59 -9.82 2.68
CA MET A 29 2.40 -9.06 2.31
C MET A 29 2.01 -9.33 0.86
N LEU A 30 0.71 -9.55 0.63
CA LEU A 30 0.14 -9.70 -0.69
C LEU A 30 -0.63 -8.43 -1.05
N GLU A 31 -0.10 -7.65 -1.98
CA GLU A 31 -0.77 -6.49 -2.53
C GLU A 31 -1.55 -6.91 -3.78
N ALA A 32 -2.78 -6.44 -3.92
CA ALA A 32 -3.61 -6.73 -5.08
C ALA A 32 -4.57 -5.58 -5.38
N ASP A 33 -4.74 -5.32 -6.69
CA ASP A 33 -5.57 -4.27 -7.23
C ASP A 33 -7.04 -4.72 -7.29
N ILE A 34 -7.96 -3.82 -6.97
CA ILE A 34 -9.39 -4.13 -6.90
C ILE A 34 -10.20 -3.16 -7.75
N VAL A 35 -11.00 -3.74 -8.63
CA VAL A 35 -11.99 -3.06 -9.48
C VAL A 35 -13.33 -3.78 -9.41
N ILE A 36 -14.41 -3.13 -9.85
CA ILE A 36 -15.67 -3.79 -10.15
C ILE A 36 -15.57 -4.45 -11.53
N GLY A 37 -15.90 -5.74 -11.62
CA GLY A 37 -15.83 -6.49 -12.86
C GLY A 37 -16.44 -7.88 -12.76
N THR A 38 -16.17 -8.74 -13.74
CA THR A 38 -16.73 -10.10 -13.81
C THR A 38 -15.68 -11.18 -13.58
N VAL A 39 -16.11 -12.30 -13.00
CA VAL A 39 -15.23 -13.47 -12.86
C VAL A 39 -15.29 -14.28 -14.16
N ILE A 40 -14.12 -14.58 -14.74
CA ILE A 40 -14.01 -15.32 -16.01
C ILE A 40 -14.76 -16.66 -15.90
N GLY A 41 -15.65 -16.93 -16.86
CA GLY A 41 -16.41 -18.18 -16.92
C GLY A 41 -17.55 -18.30 -15.91
N LYS A 42 -17.91 -17.21 -15.19
CA LYS A 42 -19.09 -17.16 -14.33
C LYS A 42 -20.06 -16.08 -14.82
N GLU A 43 -21.34 -16.44 -14.93
CA GLU A 43 -22.41 -15.47 -15.13
C GLU A 43 -22.78 -14.81 -13.80
N GLY A 44 -23.12 -13.51 -13.84
CA GLY A 44 -23.53 -12.78 -12.65
C GLY A 44 -23.33 -11.27 -12.78
N PRO A 45 -23.77 -10.50 -11.76
CA PRO A 45 -23.48 -9.07 -11.69
C PRO A 45 -21.98 -8.82 -11.54
N ALA A 46 -21.56 -7.59 -11.85
CA ALA A 46 -20.21 -7.16 -11.56
C ALA A 46 -19.98 -7.09 -10.05
N ILE A 47 -18.83 -7.58 -9.60
CA ILE A 47 -18.43 -7.65 -8.18
C ILE A 47 -16.97 -7.19 -8.04
N PRO A 48 -16.48 -6.92 -6.81
CA PRO A 48 -15.06 -6.69 -6.58
C PRO A 48 -14.20 -7.89 -7.01
N ILE A 49 -13.29 -7.66 -7.95
CA ILE A 49 -12.35 -8.64 -8.48
C ILE A 49 -10.91 -8.15 -8.35
N MET A 50 -9.98 -9.10 -8.32
CA MET A 50 -8.55 -8.82 -8.29
C MET A 50 -8.08 -8.48 -9.71
N ALA A 51 -7.94 -7.21 -10.06
CA ALA A 51 -7.54 -6.73 -11.37
C ALA A 51 -7.10 -5.26 -11.35
N HIS A 52 -6.12 -4.93 -12.19
CA HIS A 52 -5.69 -3.57 -12.45
C HIS A 52 -6.36 -3.03 -13.74
N PRO A 53 -6.87 -1.78 -13.76
CA PRO A 53 -7.36 -1.14 -14.97
C PRO A 53 -6.35 -1.22 -16.13
N PRO A 54 -6.79 -1.40 -17.39
CA PRO A 54 -8.18 -1.38 -17.85
C PRO A 54 -8.89 -2.75 -17.76
N ALA A 55 -8.32 -3.75 -17.10
CA ALA A 55 -8.96 -5.05 -16.97
C ALA A 55 -10.27 -4.95 -16.17
N THR A 56 -11.35 -5.51 -16.72
CA THR A 56 -12.69 -5.57 -16.11
C THR A 56 -13.16 -6.99 -15.86
N SER A 57 -12.25 -7.96 -16.00
CA SER A 57 -12.48 -9.36 -15.68
C SER A 57 -11.23 -9.99 -15.07
N SER A 58 -11.41 -10.97 -14.21
CA SER A 58 -10.33 -11.72 -13.56
C SER A 58 -10.77 -13.16 -13.29
N ASP A 59 -9.82 -14.08 -13.16
CA ASP A 59 -10.12 -15.43 -12.67
C ASP A 59 -10.34 -15.47 -11.15
N LEU A 60 -10.09 -14.35 -10.46
CA LEU A 60 -10.02 -14.23 -9.01
C LEU A 60 -10.90 -13.09 -8.48
N SER A 61 -11.92 -13.41 -7.68
CA SER A 61 -12.71 -12.40 -6.96
C SER A 61 -12.04 -11.98 -5.65
N LEU A 62 -12.43 -10.82 -5.09
CA LEU A 62 -11.98 -10.41 -3.75
C LEU A 62 -12.36 -11.43 -2.68
N ALA A 63 -13.59 -11.95 -2.73
CA ALA A 63 -14.04 -12.95 -1.78
C ALA A 63 -13.18 -14.23 -1.83
N GLU A 64 -12.85 -14.71 -3.03
CA GLU A 64 -12.02 -15.90 -3.20
C GLU A 64 -10.56 -15.65 -2.76
N PHE A 65 -10.01 -14.46 -3.05
CA PHE A 65 -8.68 -14.06 -2.58
C PHE A 65 -8.61 -14.05 -1.04
N LEU A 66 -9.51 -13.34 -0.36
CA LEU A 66 -9.50 -13.22 1.10
C LEU A 66 -9.74 -14.57 1.78
N GLU A 67 -10.66 -15.40 1.27
CA GLU A 67 -10.88 -16.75 1.77
C GLU A 67 -9.61 -17.59 1.64
N THR A 68 -8.96 -17.57 0.47
CA THR A 68 -7.76 -18.36 0.21
C THR A 68 -6.61 -17.97 1.14
N VAL A 69 -6.37 -16.66 1.34
CA VAL A 69 -5.33 -16.17 2.26
C VAL A 69 -5.67 -16.50 3.71
N SER A 70 -6.94 -16.35 4.13
CA SER A 70 -7.39 -16.70 5.48
C SER A 70 -7.17 -18.19 5.76
N GLN A 71 -7.56 -19.07 4.83
CA GLN A 71 -7.39 -20.52 4.96
C GLN A 71 -5.91 -20.94 4.98
N HIS A 72 -5.05 -20.25 4.22
CA HIS A 72 -3.60 -20.43 4.33
C HIS A 72 -3.12 -20.11 5.75
N ASN A 73 -3.46 -18.91 6.26
CA ASN A 73 -3.04 -18.45 7.58
C ASN A 73 -3.57 -19.31 8.75
N LEU A 74 -4.73 -19.95 8.60
CA LEU A 74 -5.28 -20.89 9.58
C LEU A 74 -4.50 -22.20 9.65
N LYS A 75 -3.92 -22.65 8.52
CA LYS A 75 -3.10 -23.86 8.45
C LYS A 75 -1.67 -23.63 8.91
N GLU A 76 -1.19 -22.39 8.85
CA GLU A 76 0.18 -22.02 9.25
C GLU A 76 0.34 -21.93 10.77
N SER A 77 1.15 -22.84 11.33
CA SER A 77 1.54 -22.81 12.74
C SER A 77 2.65 -21.82 13.03
N ASN A 78 3.48 -21.48 12.03
CA ASN A 78 4.54 -20.49 12.18
C ASN A 78 4.00 -19.07 11.91
N PRO A 79 4.00 -18.15 12.89
CA PRO A 79 3.53 -16.79 12.68
C PRO A 79 4.24 -16.05 11.54
N SER A 80 5.51 -16.35 11.27
CA SER A 80 6.27 -15.69 10.20
C SER A 80 5.92 -16.19 8.80
N SER A 81 5.13 -17.26 8.70
CA SER A 81 4.63 -17.83 7.42
C SER A 81 3.21 -17.36 7.10
N LYS A 82 2.55 -16.69 8.05
CA LYS A 82 1.27 -16.02 7.83
C LYS A 82 1.45 -14.77 6.97
N LYS A 83 0.45 -14.46 6.16
CA LYS A 83 0.44 -13.35 5.22
C LYS A 83 -0.47 -12.24 5.70
N GLY A 84 -0.08 -11.00 5.47
CA GLY A 84 -1.01 -9.87 5.45
C GLY A 84 -1.44 -9.55 4.02
N VAL A 85 -2.50 -8.76 3.88
CA VAL A 85 -3.00 -8.30 2.58
C VAL A 85 -3.05 -6.79 2.52
N LYS A 86 -2.69 -6.22 1.38
CA LYS A 86 -2.86 -4.80 1.05
C LYS A 86 -3.82 -4.71 -0.12
N LEU A 87 -5.04 -4.26 0.16
CA LEU A 87 -6.14 -4.19 -0.78
C LEU A 87 -6.11 -2.83 -1.47
N ASP A 88 -5.66 -2.77 -2.72
CA ASP A 88 -5.51 -1.52 -3.48
C ASP A 88 -6.75 -1.22 -4.32
N PHE A 89 -7.62 -0.37 -3.80
CA PHE A 89 -8.87 0.00 -4.45
C PHE A 89 -8.63 1.05 -5.53
N LYS A 90 -8.97 0.70 -6.77
CA LYS A 90 -8.88 1.62 -7.92
C LYS A 90 -10.15 2.44 -8.16
N SER A 91 -11.20 2.16 -7.40
CA SER A 91 -12.48 2.90 -7.46
C SER A 91 -13.19 2.88 -6.12
N ILE A 92 -14.02 3.90 -5.86
CA ILE A 92 -14.79 3.96 -4.61
C ILE A 92 -15.91 2.93 -4.58
N GLU A 93 -16.47 2.59 -5.74
CA GLU A 93 -17.53 1.59 -5.91
C GLU A 93 -17.02 0.21 -5.50
N ALA A 94 -15.81 -0.17 -5.94
CA ALA A 94 -15.16 -1.40 -5.51
C ALA A 94 -14.98 -1.44 -3.99
N TYR A 95 -14.62 -0.31 -3.39
CA TYR A 95 -14.43 -0.21 -1.94
C TYR A 95 -15.74 -0.30 -1.16
N GLU A 96 -16.81 0.35 -1.63
CA GLU A 96 -18.16 0.31 -1.06
C GLU A 96 -18.72 -1.12 -1.04
N GLU A 97 -18.61 -1.86 -2.15
CA GLU A 97 -19.06 -3.25 -2.28
C GLU A 97 -18.22 -4.25 -1.45
N SER A 98 -17.03 -3.84 -1.00
CA SER A 98 -16.09 -4.73 -0.29
C SER A 98 -16.21 -4.69 1.23
N GLN A 99 -17.02 -3.79 1.78
CA GLN A 99 -17.02 -3.50 3.23
C GLN A 99 -17.38 -4.69 4.10
N GLU A 100 -18.36 -5.51 3.70
CA GLU A 100 -18.76 -6.70 4.45
C GLU A 100 -17.64 -7.74 4.49
N LEU A 101 -16.98 -7.98 3.36
CA LEU A 101 -15.87 -8.93 3.25
C LEU A 101 -14.69 -8.48 4.12
N ILE A 102 -14.31 -7.20 4.04
CA ILE A 102 -13.23 -6.63 4.87
C ILE A 102 -13.52 -6.87 6.35
N GLY A 103 -14.73 -6.52 6.81
CA GLY A 103 -15.13 -6.69 8.21
C GLY A 103 -15.10 -8.15 8.66
N ARG A 104 -15.61 -9.07 7.82
CA ARG A 104 -15.60 -10.51 8.09
C ARG A 104 -14.19 -11.04 8.31
N TYR A 105 -13.25 -10.79 7.40
CA TYR A 105 -11.90 -11.36 7.50
C TYR A 105 -11.02 -10.63 8.51
N GLN A 106 -11.24 -9.34 8.72
CA GLN A 106 -10.61 -8.63 9.84
C GLN A 106 -11.01 -9.25 11.19
N ALA A 107 -12.29 -9.57 11.38
CA ALA A 107 -12.77 -10.23 12.61
C ALA A 107 -12.19 -11.64 12.80
N GLN A 108 -11.75 -12.30 11.72
CA GLN A 108 -11.01 -13.57 11.77
C GLN A 108 -9.51 -13.39 12.05
N GLY A 109 -9.04 -12.14 12.23
CA GLY A 109 -7.65 -11.82 12.54
C GLY A 109 -6.73 -11.73 11.32
N LEU A 110 -7.27 -11.64 10.10
CA LEU A 110 -6.45 -11.38 8.91
C LEU A 110 -5.86 -9.96 8.97
N PRO A 111 -4.52 -9.78 8.89
CA PRO A 111 -3.93 -8.44 8.80
C PRO A 111 -4.29 -7.80 7.45
N ILE A 112 -5.07 -6.72 7.48
CA ILE A 112 -5.56 -6.03 6.28
C ILE A 112 -5.06 -4.58 6.27
N TRP A 113 -4.54 -4.17 5.12
CA TRP A 113 -4.28 -2.78 4.78
C TRP A 113 -5.27 -2.34 3.70
N LEU A 114 -5.85 -1.16 3.87
CA LEU A 114 -6.80 -0.57 2.95
C LEU A 114 -6.07 0.52 2.18
N ASN A 115 -5.75 0.26 0.92
CA ASN A 115 -4.95 1.13 0.08
C ASN A 115 -5.80 1.83 -0.98
N ALA A 116 -5.54 3.11 -1.20
CA ALA A 116 -6.00 3.84 -2.36
C ALA A 116 -5.21 5.14 -2.55
N ASP A 117 -5.08 5.57 -3.80
CA ASP A 117 -4.72 6.94 -4.14
C ASP A 117 -5.95 7.82 -4.02
N ILE A 118 -6.04 8.58 -2.93
CA ILE A 118 -7.23 9.36 -2.58
C ILE A 118 -7.09 10.86 -2.90
N LEU A 119 -5.88 11.31 -3.26
CA LEU A 119 -5.58 12.69 -3.59
C LEU A 119 -4.79 12.79 -4.91
N PRO A 120 -4.88 13.91 -5.64
CA PRO A 120 -4.00 14.17 -6.77
C PRO A 120 -2.56 14.42 -6.29
N GLY A 121 -1.60 13.75 -6.92
CA GLY A 121 -0.18 13.87 -6.58
C GLY A 121 0.66 14.57 -7.64
N PRO A 122 1.99 14.44 -7.53
CA PRO A 122 2.92 15.13 -8.40
C PRO A 122 2.83 14.74 -9.88
N VAL A 123 3.34 15.66 -10.71
CA VAL A 123 3.52 15.49 -12.16
C VAL A 123 2.20 15.30 -12.94
N ASP A 124 1.15 16.00 -12.50
CA ASP A 124 -0.12 16.15 -13.24
C ASP A 124 -0.73 14.81 -13.66
N ALA A 125 -0.87 13.89 -12.70
CA ALA A 125 -1.51 12.60 -12.93
C ALA A 125 -2.96 12.77 -13.42
N THR A 126 -3.30 12.10 -14.51
CA THR A 126 -4.65 12.15 -15.11
C THR A 126 -5.61 11.13 -14.51
N THR A 127 -5.09 10.15 -13.78
CA THR A 127 -5.89 9.20 -13.02
C THR A 127 -6.74 9.92 -12.00
N LYS A 128 -8.05 9.68 -12.03
CA LYS A 128 -8.98 10.20 -11.03
C LYS A 128 -8.72 9.51 -9.68
N PRO A 129 -8.43 10.27 -8.60
CA PRO A 129 -8.32 9.68 -7.27
C PRO A 129 -9.63 9.06 -6.78
N VAL A 130 -9.52 8.08 -5.90
CA VAL A 130 -10.66 7.53 -5.15
C VAL A 130 -11.24 8.62 -4.24
N ASP A 131 -12.56 8.65 -4.06
CA ASP A 131 -13.21 9.66 -3.21
C ASP A 131 -12.65 9.64 -1.78
N PRO A 132 -11.95 10.71 -1.33
CA PRO A 132 -11.20 10.67 -0.09
C PRO A 132 -12.12 10.64 1.14
N VAL A 133 -13.24 11.35 1.12
CA VAL A 133 -14.16 11.44 2.26
C VAL A 133 -14.86 10.09 2.47
N LYS A 134 -15.36 9.49 1.39
CA LYS A 134 -15.99 8.16 1.46
C LYS A 134 -14.98 7.10 1.85
N PHE A 135 -13.78 7.12 1.28
CA PHE A 135 -12.73 6.15 1.61
C PHE A 135 -12.39 6.18 3.10
N LEU A 136 -12.08 7.37 3.64
CA LEU A 136 -11.73 7.52 5.05
C LEU A 136 -12.89 7.17 5.99
N LYS A 137 -14.12 7.59 5.67
CA LYS A 137 -15.32 7.29 6.47
C LYS A 137 -15.65 5.80 6.52
N LEU A 138 -15.44 5.06 5.43
CA LEU A 138 -15.66 3.62 5.39
C LEU A 138 -14.51 2.88 6.06
N GLY A 139 -13.26 3.31 5.85
CA GLY A 139 -12.07 2.75 6.47
C GLY A 139 -12.07 2.86 8.00
N SER A 140 -12.64 3.92 8.56
CA SER A 140 -12.76 4.10 10.02
C SER A 140 -13.66 3.08 10.71
N LYS A 141 -14.49 2.35 9.94
CA LYS A 141 -15.29 1.23 10.48
C LYS A 141 -14.46 -0.01 10.76
N HIS A 142 -13.25 -0.10 10.20
CA HIS A 142 -12.36 -1.26 10.28
C HIS A 142 -11.14 -0.94 11.16
N ALA A 143 -11.37 -0.63 12.44
CA ALA A 143 -10.36 -0.05 13.34
C ALA A 143 -9.04 -0.85 13.48
N CYS A 144 -9.04 -2.15 13.19
CA CYS A 144 -7.82 -2.98 13.21
C CYS A 144 -7.04 -2.97 11.88
N ALA A 145 -7.53 -2.29 10.84
CA ALA A 145 -6.88 -2.20 9.54
C ALA A 145 -5.99 -0.97 9.49
N VAL A 146 -4.88 -1.11 8.77
CA VAL A 146 -4.01 0.03 8.45
C VAL A 146 -4.62 0.77 7.26
N LEU A 147 -4.77 2.09 7.37
CA LEU A 147 -5.10 2.93 6.22
C LEU A 147 -3.82 3.26 5.46
N SER A 148 -3.76 2.92 4.18
CA SER A 148 -2.65 3.20 3.28
C SER A 148 -3.10 4.22 2.25
N VAL A 149 -2.93 5.51 2.55
CA VAL A 149 -3.54 6.60 1.77
C VAL A 149 -2.50 7.36 0.96
N GLY A 150 -2.63 7.28 -0.36
CA GLY A 150 -1.66 7.77 -1.32
C GLY A 150 -2.15 8.94 -2.16
N TRP A 151 -1.32 9.25 -3.15
CA TRP A 151 -1.60 10.23 -4.18
C TRP A 151 -1.43 9.59 -5.54
N THR A 152 -2.28 9.95 -6.50
CA THR A 152 -2.07 9.55 -7.89
C THR A 152 -0.76 10.15 -8.40
N THR A 153 0.02 9.39 -9.17
CA THR A 153 1.31 9.86 -9.70
C THR A 153 1.41 9.59 -11.20
N ASN A 154 2.11 10.48 -11.91
CA ASN A 154 2.47 10.28 -13.31
C ASN A 154 3.99 10.43 -13.46
N TYR A 155 4.70 9.43 -12.96
CA TYR A 155 6.15 9.34 -12.96
C TYR A 155 6.59 8.06 -13.70
N GLY A 156 7.84 8.00 -14.16
CA GLY A 156 8.38 6.87 -14.91
C GLY A 156 8.37 7.09 -16.43
N GLY A 157 9.00 6.18 -17.16
CA GLY A 157 9.25 6.33 -18.59
C GLY A 157 10.13 7.55 -18.88
N ASN A 158 9.58 8.55 -19.57
CA ASN A 158 10.30 9.79 -19.89
C ASN A 158 10.23 10.84 -18.77
N ILE A 159 9.45 10.60 -17.71
CA ILE A 159 9.29 11.52 -16.59
C ILE A 159 10.17 11.03 -15.44
N THR A 160 11.30 11.69 -15.24
CA THR A 160 12.32 11.32 -14.23
C THR A 160 12.46 12.35 -13.12
N GLU A 161 11.71 13.46 -13.18
CA GLU A 161 11.76 14.54 -12.19
C GLU A 161 10.37 14.82 -11.59
N GLY A 162 10.36 15.33 -10.37
CA GLY A 162 9.17 15.65 -9.60
C GLY A 162 9.38 15.48 -8.10
N GLU A 163 8.47 16.07 -7.33
CA GLU A 163 8.46 16.02 -5.87
C GLU A 163 7.04 16.24 -5.33
N TYR A 164 6.77 15.70 -4.13
CA TYR A 164 5.63 16.08 -3.33
C TYR A 164 5.77 17.52 -2.83
N THR A 165 4.68 18.27 -2.84
CA THR A 165 4.65 19.68 -2.42
C THR A 165 4.04 19.84 -1.03
N SER A 166 4.35 20.96 -0.36
CA SER A 166 3.73 21.30 0.93
C SER A 166 2.21 21.41 0.84
N GLU A 167 1.67 21.81 -0.32
CA GLU A 167 0.23 21.86 -0.55
C GLU A 167 -0.40 20.46 -0.58
N GLN A 168 0.22 19.51 -1.26
CA GLN A 168 -0.22 18.11 -1.32
C GLN A 168 -0.18 17.46 0.07
N ILE A 169 0.90 17.69 0.82
CA ILE A 169 1.03 17.22 2.20
C ILE A 169 -0.01 17.87 3.11
N GLY A 170 -0.18 19.19 3.02
CA GLY A 170 -1.20 19.91 3.79
C GLY A 170 -2.63 19.43 3.49
N THR A 171 -2.91 19.05 2.25
CA THR A 171 -4.20 18.48 1.86
C THR A 171 -4.43 17.11 2.50
N MET A 172 -3.43 16.23 2.50
CA MET A 172 -3.50 14.93 3.19
C MET A 172 -3.74 15.11 4.69
N LEU A 173 -3.00 16.02 5.34
CA LEU A 173 -3.18 16.32 6.75
C LEU A 173 -4.60 16.82 7.07
N ARG A 174 -5.16 17.71 6.25
CA ARG A 174 -6.56 18.15 6.40
C ARG A 174 -7.53 16.99 6.28
N MET A 175 -7.37 16.13 5.26
CA MET A 175 -8.25 14.97 5.08
C MET A 175 -8.24 14.04 6.30
N ILE A 176 -7.05 13.72 6.83
CA ILE A 176 -6.90 12.87 8.02
C ILE A 176 -7.58 13.50 9.24
N ASN A 177 -7.35 14.79 9.47
CA ASN A 177 -7.89 15.51 10.64
C ASN A 177 -9.40 15.70 10.57
N GLU A 178 -9.93 16.16 9.44
CA GLU A 178 -11.37 16.42 9.26
C GLU A 178 -12.21 15.15 9.33
N ASN A 179 -11.64 14.00 8.95
CA ASN A 179 -12.30 12.69 9.05
C ASN A 179 -12.04 11.96 10.38
N HIS A 180 -11.36 12.62 11.33
CA HIS A 180 -11.13 12.11 12.69
C HIS A 180 -10.49 10.71 12.72
N ILE A 181 -9.52 10.48 11.82
CA ILE A 181 -8.82 9.20 11.76
C ILE A 181 -8.00 8.98 13.03
N ASN A 182 -8.15 7.80 13.63
CA ASN A 182 -7.50 7.42 14.89
C ASN A 182 -6.81 6.05 14.82
N GLN A 183 -6.88 5.36 13.67
CA GLN A 183 -6.18 4.10 13.43
C GLN A 183 -4.81 4.34 12.79
N THR A 184 -4.01 3.27 12.66
CA THR A 184 -2.69 3.35 12.04
C THR A 184 -2.78 3.76 10.59
N VAL A 185 -1.93 4.70 10.19
CA VAL A 185 -1.82 5.19 8.81
C VAL A 185 -0.42 4.91 8.26
N THR A 186 -0.35 4.52 7.00
CA THR A 186 0.86 4.59 6.20
C THR A 186 0.63 5.47 4.98
N PHE A 187 1.67 6.19 4.58
CA PHE A 187 1.66 7.01 3.38
C PHE A 187 2.50 6.34 2.28
N PRO A 188 1.88 5.66 1.30
CA PRO A 188 2.59 5.20 0.12
C PRO A 188 3.12 6.39 -0.69
N VAL A 189 4.43 6.46 -0.84
CA VAL A 189 5.14 7.49 -1.60
C VAL A 189 6.02 6.84 -2.66
N ARG A 190 5.97 7.37 -3.88
CA ARG A 190 6.73 6.81 -5.00
C ARG A 190 8.19 7.20 -4.90
N ALA A 191 9.09 6.23 -5.00
CA ALA A 191 10.52 6.34 -4.69
C ALA A 191 11.21 7.53 -5.38
N GLY A 192 11.02 7.69 -6.68
CA GLY A 192 11.65 8.77 -7.45
C GLY A 192 11.18 10.17 -7.04
N LEU A 193 9.91 10.30 -6.66
CA LEU A 193 9.36 11.56 -6.14
C LEU A 193 9.81 11.79 -4.70
N ALA A 194 9.70 10.76 -3.84
CA ALA A 194 10.04 10.82 -2.43
C ALA A 194 11.51 11.21 -2.20
N ALA A 195 12.42 10.74 -3.05
CA ALA A 195 13.84 11.07 -3.01
C ALA A 195 14.09 12.59 -3.04
N ASN A 196 13.20 13.38 -3.64
CA ASN A 196 13.31 14.84 -3.72
C ASN A 196 12.47 15.57 -2.65
N SER A 197 11.65 14.87 -1.88
CA SER A 197 10.60 15.47 -1.03
C SER A 197 10.86 15.38 0.47
N GLN A 198 12.11 15.19 0.89
CA GLN A 198 12.42 14.91 2.29
C GLN A 198 11.80 15.90 3.30
N PRO A 199 11.91 17.23 3.14
CA PRO A 199 11.37 18.16 4.13
C PRO A 199 9.86 17.97 4.37
N VAL A 200 9.07 17.89 3.30
CA VAL A 200 7.61 17.81 3.40
C VAL A 200 7.12 16.44 3.89
N LEU A 201 7.85 15.37 3.57
CA LEU A 201 7.55 14.03 4.08
C LEU A 201 7.88 13.88 5.57
N LEU A 202 8.95 14.52 6.04
CA LEU A 202 9.24 14.57 7.48
C LEU A 202 8.17 15.36 8.24
N ASP A 203 7.69 16.47 7.68
CA ASP A 203 6.57 17.21 8.26
C ASP A 203 5.30 16.33 8.34
N LEU A 204 4.94 15.65 7.25
CA LEU A 204 3.79 14.72 7.23
C LEU A 204 3.85 13.70 8.38
N LEU A 205 5.00 13.04 8.56
CA LEU A 205 5.20 12.00 9.55
C LEU A 205 5.30 12.53 10.99
N ARG A 206 5.72 13.80 11.17
CA ARG A 206 5.73 14.47 12.47
C ARG A 206 4.30 14.82 12.90
N GLU A 207 3.53 15.47 12.01
CA GLU A 207 2.16 15.91 12.29
C GLU A 207 1.19 14.75 12.49
N THR A 208 1.52 13.55 12.00
CA THR A 208 0.70 12.32 12.13
C THR A 208 1.28 11.30 13.11
N SER A 209 2.26 11.71 13.92
CA SER A 209 2.95 10.80 14.86
C SER A 209 2.00 10.14 15.88
N SER A 210 0.92 10.82 16.28
CA SER A 210 -0.12 10.27 17.16
C SER A 210 -0.85 9.05 16.58
N LEU A 211 -0.80 8.86 15.26
CA LEU A 211 -1.41 7.73 14.54
C LEU A 211 -0.46 6.54 14.39
N ASN A 212 0.73 6.57 15.01
CA ASN A 212 1.83 5.64 14.73
C ASN A 212 2.15 5.58 13.23
N SER A 213 2.14 6.73 12.56
CA SER A 213 2.23 6.78 11.11
C SER A 213 3.57 6.29 10.58
N THR A 214 3.52 5.66 9.40
CA THR A 214 4.68 5.14 8.69
C THR A 214 4.71 5.64 7.24
N MET A 215 5.86 5.51 6.61
CA MET A 215 6.05 5.75 5.18
C MET A 215 6.18 4.40 4.47
N THR A 216 5.47 4.20 3.36
CA THR A 216 5.69 3.04 2.48
C THR A 216 6.32 3.56 1.19
N VAL A 217 7.60 3.27 0.98
CA VAL A 217 8.28 3.65 -0.26
C VAL A 217 7.98 2.58 -1.31
N TRP A 218 7.37 2.97 -2.43
CA TRP A 218 7.08 2.07 -3.54
C TRP A 218 7.68 2.54 -4.86
N SER A 219 7.91 1.65 -5.81
CA SER A 219 8.46 2.00 -7.13
C SER A 219 8.03 1.02 -8.20
N SER A 220 7.73 1.50 -9.40
CA SER A 220 7.61 0.64 -10.57
C SER A 220 9.00 0.19 -11.04
N GLU A 221 9.06 -0.93 -11.76
CA GLU A 221 10.25 -1.30 -12.52
C GLU A 221 10.60 -0.19 -13.53
N GLY A 222 11.88 0.19 -13.60
CA GLY A 222 12.37 1.21 -14.53
C GLY A 222 12.16 2.67 -14.10
N ASP A 223 11.52 2.94 -12.96
CA ASP A 223 11.47 4.29 -12.39
C ASP A 223 12.90 4.81 -12.12
N HIS A 224 13.18 6.05 -12.53
CA HIS A 224 14.40 6.73 -12.14
C HIS A 224 14.35 7.06 -10.64
N VAL A 225 15.46 6.85 -9.92
CA VAL A 225 15.53 7.13 -8.49
C VAL A 225 16.92 7.62 -8.11
N GLU A 226 16.99 8.79 -7.48
CA GLU A 226 18.20 9.30 -6.84
C GLU A 226 18.47 8.50 -5.56
N VAL A 227 19.18 7.37 -5.71
CA VAL A 227 19.41 6.36 -4.66
C VAL A 227 19.94 6.96 -3.35
N ASP A 228 20.93 7.84 -3.42
CA ASP A 228 21.54 8.43 -2.22
C ASP A 228 20.57 9.32 -1.45
N ARG A 229 19.72 10.08 -2.17
CA ARG A 229 18.70 10.92 -1.54
C ARG A 229 17.59 10.08 -0.93
N LEU A 230 17.13 9.05 -1.64
CA LEU A 230 16.13 8.13 -1.10
C LEU A 230 16.65 7.42 0.15
N ARG A 231 17.90 6.93 0.12
CA ARG A 231 18.56 6.32 1.26
C ARG A 231 18.64 7.29 2.44
N ALA A 232 19.04 8.54 2.22
CA ALA A 232 19.09 9.55 3.26
C ALA A 232 17.71 9.80 3.88
N LEU A 233 16.66 9.90 3.07
CA LEU A 233 15.28 10.01 3.54
C LEU A 233 14.88 8.82 4.42
N ILE A 234 15.07 7.58 3.94
CA ILE A 234 14.71 6.36 4.68
C ILE A 234 15.43 6.31 6.04
N LEU A 235 16.73 6.62 6.06
CA LEU A 235 17.51 6.63 7.31
C LEU A 235 17.10 7.76 8.26
N THR A 236 16.65 8.90 7.73
CA THR A 236 16.15 10.03 8.53
C THR A 236 14.78 9.72 9.14
N VAL A 237 13.89 9.04 8.39
CA VAL A 237 12.59 8.59 8.88
C VAL A 237 12.72 7.46 9.90
N GLY A 238 13.71 6.58 9.70
CA GLY A 238 13.94 5.40 10.51
C GLY A 238 13.41 4.13 9.85
N LEU A 239 14.17 3.05 10.01
CA LEU A 239 13.82 1.72 9.45
C LEU A 239 12.60 1.13 10.16
N GLU A 240 12.34 1.54 11.40
CA GLU A 240 11.18 1.15 12.21
C GLU A 240 9.89 1.87 11.82
N ARG A 241 9.96 2.84 10.90
CA ARG A 241 8.82 3.61 10.36
C ARG A 241 8.73 3.60 8.84
N THR A 242 9.55 2.80 8.17
CA THR A 242 9.60 2.74 6.70
C THR A 242 9.38 1.31 6.19
N TYR A 243 8.32 1.11 5.40
CA TYR A 243 8.16 -0.08 4.58
C TYR A 243 8.77 0.15 3.20
N LEU A 244 9.29 -0.91 2.60
CA LEU A 244 9.97 -0.86 1.29
C LEU A 244 9.33 -1.87 0.34
N ASP A 245 8.63 -1.36 -0.69
CA ASP A 245 7.91 -2.09 -1.73
C ASP A 245 8.46 -1.69 -3.11
N VAL A 246 9.73 -2.04 -3.36
CA VAL A 246 10.46 -1.61 -4.57
C VAL A 246 11.11 -2.81 -5.28
N PRO A 247 11.45 -2.70 -6.57
CA PRO A 247 12.14 -3.74 -7.30
C PRO A 247 13.45 -4.14 -6.61
N GLN A 248 13.81 -5.42 -6.69
CA GLN A 248 15.00 -5.98 -6.02
C GLN A 248 16.29 -5.24 -6.39
N GLU A 249 16.40 -4.76 -7.63
CA GLU A 249 17.55 -3.96 -8.08
C GLU A 249 17.69 -2.67 -7.27
N LEU A 250 16.59 -1.91 -7.10
CA LEU A 250 16.62 -0.68 -6.32
C LEU A 250 16.86 -0.96 -4.83
N ALA A 251 16.21 -1.98 -4.28
CA ALA A 251 16.42 -2.41 -2.90
C ALA A 251 17.91 -2.75 -2.63
N GLY A 252 18.56 -3.43 -3.58
CA GLY A 252 19.98 -3.77 -3.50
C GLY A 252 20.91 -2.56 -3.52
N LYS A 253 20.57 -1.51 -4.28
CA LYS A 253 21.35 -0.26 -4.39
C LYS A 253 21.23 0.64 -3.15
N LEU A 254 20.16 0.53 -2.36
CA LEU A 254 19.96 1.36 -1.17
C LEU A 254 20.95 1.07 -0.03
N HIS A 255 21.58 -0.11 -0.01
CA HIS A 255 22.55 -0.50 1.02
C HIS A 255 22.10 -0.14 2.45
N LEU A 256 20.85 -0.49 2.78
CA LEU A 256 20.27 -0.22 4.10
C LEU A 256 20.95 -1.09 5.17
N PRO A 257 21.07 -0.60 6.42
CA PRO A 257 21.64 -1.37 7.52
C PRO A 257 20.91 -2.72 7.70
N PRO A 258 21.65 -3.79 8.04
CA PRO A 258 21.04 -5.07 8.33
C PRO A 258 20.12 -4.96 9.57
N PRO A 259 19.18 -5.90 9.73
CA PRO A 259 18.16 -5.85 10.80
C PRO A 259 18.72 -5.68 12.22
N ASP A 260 19.97 -6.11 12.45
CA ASP A 260 20.65 -6.12 13.75
C ASP A 260 21.77 -5.07 13.91
N ALA A 261 21.92 -4.15 12.95
CA ALA A 261 22.86 -3.05 13.10
C ALA A 261 22.38 -2.08 14.19
N LYS A 262 22.81 -2.31 15.43
CA LYS A 262 22.69 -1.33 16.51
C LYS A 262 23.29 -0.01 16.02
N ALA A 263 22.49 1.04 15.94
CA ALA A 263 22.99 2.41 15.85
C ALA A 263 23.99 2.58 17.00
N LYS A 264 25.27 2.74 16.66
CA LYS A 264 26.25 3.17 17.65
C LYS A 264 25.89 4.61 17.98
N ASN A 265 25.56 4.85 19.25
CA ASN A 265 25.28 6.14 19.86
C ASN A 265 26.25 7.23 19.39
#